data_AF-D5RTZ8-F1
#
_entry.id   AF-D5RTZ8-F1
#
_cell.length_a   1.000
_cell.length_b   1.000
_cell.length_c   1.000
_cell.angle_alpha   90.00
_cell.angle_beta   90.00
_cell.angle_gamma   90.00
#
_symmetry.space_group_name_H-M   'P 1'
#
loop_
_entity.id
_entity.type
_entity.pdbx_description
1 polymer ?
#
loop_
_entity_poly.entity_id
_entity_poly.type
_entity_poly.pdbx_seq_one_letter_code
_entity_poly.pdbx_strand_id
1 'polypeptide(L)'
;MRRLSRRLLLGSAVLVPARAPPGRAALAGANWGARSPGVPQPGAVPSPALLAEWARFRREFMLPEGRVVDTGNRHVSHSEGQGWAMFCAERAADRAGFALLWGWTRRVLARPRDRLLAWRYLPDQPADSVPDRNNATDGDLFAAAALLLAGHRWSEPAYAEAGAAMARDVLRLLLRQVAGQTVLLPALRGFESAERVVLNPSYYAFPILGVLARGVPDPAWLALAADGLAL
;
A
#
# COMPACT_ATOMS: atom_id res chain seq x y z
N MET A 1 36.17 -15.82 14.21
CA MET A 1 35.06 -15.07 14.83
C MET A 1 33.87 -15.09 13.87
N ARG A 2 32.74 -15.67 14.30
CA ARG A 2 31.59 -16.02 13.45
C ARG A 2 30.78 -14.78 13.05
N ARG A 3 30.42 -14.69 11.76
CA ARG A 3 29.48 -13.68 11.23
C ARG A 3 28.06 -14.04 11.68
N LEU A 4 27.40 -13.12 12.39
CA LEU A 4 25.98 -13.21 12.71
C LEU A 4 25.14 -12.67 11.54
N SER A 5 24.42 -13.57 10.88
CA SER A 5 23.45 -13.26 9.82
C SER A 5 22.31 -12.39 10.33
N ARG A 6 22.06 -11.26 9.67
CA ARG A 6 20.88 -10.40 9.88
C ARG A 6 19.65 -11.05 9.24
N ARG A 7 18.79 -11.64 10.07
CA ARG A 7 17.37 -11.81 9.74
C ARG A 7 16.70 -10.45 9.94
N LEU A 8 16.46 -9.71 8.85
CA LEU A 8 15.42 -8.69 8.84
C LEU A 8 14.06 -9.39 8.84
N LEU A 9 13.06 -8.76 9.45
CA LEU A 9 11.67 -9.19 9.53
C LEU A 9 11.10 -9.52 8.14
N LEU A 10 11.28 -10.76 7.71
CA LEU A 10 10.42 -11.37 6.70
C LEU A 10 9.15 -11.79 7.42
N GLY A 11 8.05 -11.07 7.18
CA GLY A 11 6.74 -11.68 7.26
C GLY A 11 6.78 -13.00 6.47
N SER A 12 6.16 -14.05 7.00
CA SER A 12 6.18 -15.38 6.42
C SER A 12 5.83 -15.33 4.93
N ALA A 13 6.85 -15.48 4.08
CA ALA A 13 6.67 -15.51 2.64
C ALA A 13 6.01 -16.85 2.28
N VAL A 14 4.85 -16.79 1.65
CA VAL A 14 4.18 -17.99 1.14
C VAL A 14 4.73 -18.26 -0.26
N LEU A 15 5.20 -19.49 -0.47
CA LEU A 15 5.66 -19.97 -1.76
C LEU A 15 4.48 -20.66 -2.45
N VAL A 16 3.99 -20.10 -3.56
CA VAL A 16 2.98 -20.79 -4.38
C VAL A 16 3.68 -21.43 -5.58
N PRO A 17 3.70 -22.77 -5.69
CA PRO A 17 4.32 -23.45 -6.84
C PRO A 17 3.51 -23.19 -8.11
N ALA A 18 4.18 -23.12 -9.28
CA ALA A 18 3.55 -22.81 -10.56
C ALA A 18 2.59 -23.90 -11.12
N ARG A 19 2.32 -24.99 -10.37
CA ARG A 19 1.43 -26.07 -10.81
C ARG A 19 0.06 -25.98 -10.13
N ALA A 20 -0.99 -26.02 -10.95
CA ALA A 20 -2.38 -25.91 -10.51
C ALA A 20 -2.79 -27.04 -9.55
N PRO A 21 -3.41 -26.76 -8.39
CA PRO A 21 -4.14 -27.76 -7.64
C PRO A 21 -5.48 -28.09 -8.35
N PRO A 22 -6.04 -29.29 -8.12
CA PRO A 22 -7.33 -29.65 -8.68
C PRO A 22 -8.48 -28.91 -7.96
N GLY A 23 -9.41 -28.37 -8.76
CA GLY A 23 -10.80 -28.11 -8.36
C GLY A 23 -11.05 -26.84 -7.54
N ARG A 24 -11.79 -25.89 -8.14
CA ARG A 24 -12.39 -24.74 -7.43
C ARG A 24 -13.30 -25.25 -6.31
N ALA A 25 -12.86 -25.17 -5.06
CA ALA A 25 -13.79 -24.97 -3.97
C ALA A 25 -14.30 -23.53 -4.13
N ALA A 26 -15.49 -23.38 -4.70
CA ALA A 26 -16.16 -22.10 -4.74
C ALA A 26 -16.46 -21.67 -3.29
N LEU A 27 -15.57 -20.90 -2.68
CA LEU A 27 -15.91 -20.03 -1.57
C LEU A 27 -16.70 -18.82 -2.12
N ALA A 28 -17.80 -19.12 -2.80
CA ALA A 28 -18.88 -18.19 -3.04
C ALA A 28 -19.60 -18.00 -1.71
N GLY A 29 -19.07 -17.13 -0.85
CA GLY A 29 -19.65 -16.92 0.48
C GLY A 29 -19.30 -15.59 1.15
N ALA A 30 -18.14 -15.00 0.85
CA ALA A 30 -17.85 -13.65 1.32
C ALA A 30 -18.39 -12.65 0.29
N ASN A 31 -19.55 -12.04 0.58
CA ASN A 31 -20.03 -10.82 -0.10
C ASN A 31 -19.04 -9.67 0.17
N TRP A 32 -17.88 -9.72 -0.46
CA TRP A 32 -16.95 -8.61 -0.54
C TRP A 32 -17.45 -7.65 -1.62
N GLY A 33 -18.30 -6.72 -1.23
CA GLY A 33 -18.73 -5.62 -2.06
C GLY A 33 -17.99 -4.34 -1.68
N ALA A 34 -17.97 -3.38 -2.60
CA ALA A 34 -17.57 -1.98 -2.40
C ALA A 34 -18.17 -1.28 -1.16
N ARG A 35 -19.19 -1.87 -0.53
CA ARG A 35 -19.91 -1.35 0.65
C ARG A 35 -19.95 -2.35 1.82
N SER A 36 -19.07 -3.35 1.83
CA SER A 36 -19.02 -4.32 2.93
C SER A 36 -18.67 -3.65 4.26
N PRO A 37 -19.17 -4.20 5.39
CA PRO A 37 -18.77 -3.75 6.73
C PRO A 37 -17.24 -3.69 6.86
N GLY A 38 -16.72 -2.59 7.40
CA GLY A 38 -15.28 -2.41 7.63
C GLY A 38 -14.50 -1.72 6.50
N VAL A 39 -15.06 -1.58 5.29
CA VAL A 39 -14.42 -0.76 4.24
C VAL A 39 -14.46 0.72 4.65
N PRO A 40 -13.32 1.43 4.75
CA PRO A 40 -13.28 2.84 5.13
C PRO A 40 -14.18 3.70 4.24
N GLN A 41 -15.04 4.52 4.84
CA GLN A 41 -15.90 5.45 4.12
C GLN A 41 -15.26 6.85 4.11
N PRO A 42 -15.36 7.61 3.00
CA PRO A 42 -14.93 8.99 3.00
C PRO A 42 -15.80 9.83 3.96
N GLY A 43 -15.23 10.91 4.49
CA GLY A 43 -15.99 11.85 5.34
C GLY A 43 -16.30 11.39 6.77
N ALA A 44 -15.80 10.23 7.21
CA ALA A 44 -15.96 9.80 8.61
C ALA A 44 -15.42 10.82 9.62
N VAL A 45 -16.23 11.18 10.62
CA VAL A 45 -15.82 12.10 11.70
C VAL A 45 -14.78 11.41 12.59
N PRO A 46 -13.59 12.02 12.82
CA PRO A 46 -12.56 11.42 13.66
C PRO A 46 -12.98 11.41 15.14
N SER A 47 -12.62 10.34 15.85
CA SER A 47 -12.80 10.27 17.30
C SER A 47 -11.72 11.09 18.03
N PRO A 48 -11.98 11.57 19.27
CA PRO A 48 -10.96 12.25 20.07
C PRO A 48 -9.70 11.41 20.29
N ALA A 49 -9.85 10.09 20.49
CA ALA A 49 -8.72 9.17 20.65
C ALA A 49 -7.85 9.12 19.38
N LEU A 50 -8.46 9.06 18.19
CA LEU A 50 -7.72 9.11 16.93
C LEU A 50 -6.98 10.43 16.76
N LEU A 51 -7.60 11.56 17.11
CA LEU A 51 -6.97 12.87 17.03
C LEU A 51 -5.76 13.00 17.96
N ALA A 52 -5.86 12.47 19.18
CA ALA A 52 -4.77 12.46 20.14
C ALA A 52 -3.58 11.62 19.64
N GLU A 53 -3.84 10.40 19.16
CA GLU A 53 -2.79 9.53 18.62
C GLU A 53 -2.19 10.07 17.33
N TRP A 54 -2.99 10.67 16.45
CA TRP A 54 -2.48 11.33 15.25
C TRP A 54 -1.56 12.51 15.60
N ALA A 55 -1.97 13.35 16.57
CA ALA A 55 -1.13 14.46 17.02
C ALA A 55 0.19 13.97 17.62
N ARG A 56 0.17 12.87 18.37
CA ARG A 56 1.38 12.23 18.91
C ARG A 56 2.28 11.70 17.79
N PHE A 57 1.71 10.93 16.86
CA PHE A 57 2.43 10.39 15.71
C PHE A 57 3.14 11.49 14.92
N ARG A 58 2.45 12.60 14.60
CA ARG A 58 3.06 13.70 13.86
C ARG A 58 4.27 14.29 14.58
N ARG A 59 4.18 14.49 15.90
CA ARG A 59 5.29 15.04 16.70
C ARG A 59 6.50 14.09 16.74
N GLU A 60 6.26 12.79 16.80
CA GLU A 60 7.31 11.80 16.97
C GLU A 60 7.96 11.37 15.65
N PHE A 61 7.18 11.32 14.56
CA PHE A 61 7.61 10.63 13.33
C PHE A 61 7.49 11.47 12.06
N MET A 62 6.81 12.62 12.06
CA MET A 62 6.61 13.42 10.84
C MET A 62 7.43 14.71 10.89
N LEU A 63 8.31 14.89 9.91
CA LEU A 63 9.07 16.12 9.73
C LEU A 63 8.24 17.22 9.06
N PRO A 64 8.60 18.52 9.24
CA PRO A 64 7.86 19.65 8.69
C PRO A 64 7.64 19.58 7.17
N GLU A 65 8.57 18.99 6.42
CA GLU A 65 8.48 18.85 4.97
C GLU A 65 7.51 17.74 4.50
N GLY A 66 6.95 16.94 5.42
CA GLY A 66 6.01 15.86 5.14
C GLY A 66 6.62 14.46 5.09
N ARG A 67 7.87 14.30 5.54
CA ARG A 67 8.56 13.00 5.58
C ARG A 67 8.25 12.26 6.87
N VAL A 68 7.82 11.01 6.76
CA VAL A 68 7.68 10.07 7.88
C VAL A 68 9.01 9.38 8.11
N VAL A 69 9.50 9.38 9.34
CA VAL A 69 10.84 8.91 9.71
C VAL A 69 10.72 7.66 10.56
N ASP A 70 11.37 6.59 10.09
CA ASP A 70 11.59 5.39 10.89
C ASP A 70 12.79 5.62 11.83
N THR A 71 12.50 6.07 13.06
CA THR A 71 13.52 6.32 14.09
C THR A 71 14.18 5.04 14.61
N GLY A 72 13.60 3.87 14.35
CA GLY A 72 14.18 2.57 14.69
C GLY A 72 15.15 2.03 13.64
N ASN A 73 15.16 2.58 12.43
CA ASN A 73 15.90 2.03 11.30
C ASN A 73 16.74 3.08 10.55
N ARG A 74 17.59 3.81 11.28
CA ARG A 74 18.50 4.83 10.70
C ARG A 74 17.77 5.96 9.95
N HIS A 75 16.60 6.37 10.46
CA HIS A 75 15.85 7.52 9.96
C HIS A 75 15.44 7.45 8.48
N VAL A 76 15.39 6.23 7.92
CA VAL A 76 14.88 5.99 6.57
C VAL A 76 13.39 6.34 6.49
N SER A 77 12.90 6.49 5.27
CA SER A 77 11.47 6.62 5.00
C SER A 77 11.07 5.55 3.99
N HIS A 78 9.88 4.98 4.15
CA HIS A 78 9.35 3.98 3.23
C HIS A 78 8.04 4.45 2.60
N SER A 79 7.71 3.97 1.41
CA SER A 79 6.39 4.19 0.80
C SER A 79 5.26 3.70 1.73
N GLU A 80 5.49 2.61 2.45
CA GLU A 80 4.60 2.09 3.50
C GLU A 80 4.29 3.14 4.58
N GLY A 81 5.32 3.70 5.21
CA GLY A 81 5.15 4.72 6.26
C GLY A 81 4.44 5.97 5.76
N GLN A 82 4.75 6.40 4.52
CA GLN A 82 4.04 7.51 3.88
C GLN A 82 2.56 7.17 3.63
N GLY A 83 2.27 5.99 3.06
CA GLY A 83 0.91 5.55 2.74
C GLY A 83 0.02 5.47 3.99
N TRP A 84 0.55 4.87 5.08
CA TRP A 84 -0.14 4.82 6.37
C TRP A 84 -0.39 6.22 6.94
N ALA A 85 0.62 7.08 6.95
CA ALA A 85 0.45 8.44 7.46
C ALA A 85 -0.57 9.24 6.63
N MET A 86 -0.57 9.09 5.30
CA MET A 86 -1.58 9.71 4.43
C MET A 86 -2.99 9.21 4.77
N PHE A 87 -3.16 7.90 4.96
CA PHE A 87 -4.43 7.33 5.38
C PHE A 87 -4.87 7.87 6.74
N CYS A 88 -3.97 7.91 7.73
CA CYS A 88 -4.25 8.44 9.06
C CYS A 88 -4.57 9.94 9.05
N ALA A 89 -3.85 10.75 8.29
CA ALA A 89 -4.13 12.17 8.12
C ALA A 89 -5.54 12.40 7.55
N GLU A 90 -5.91 11.61 6.53
CA GLU A 90 -7.25 11.66 5.97
C GLU A 90 -8.28 11.19 6.99
N ARG A 91 -8.03 10.13 7.78
CA ARG A 91 -8.91 9.74 8.90
C ARG A 91 -9.08 10.84 9.94
N ALA A 92 -8.01 11.52 10.30
CA ALA A 92 -7.98 12.60 11.28
C ALA A 92 -8.53 13.95 10.76
N ALA A 93 -8.99 14.02 9.50
CA ALA A 93 -9.41 15.27 8.85
C ALA A 93 -8.29 16.33 8.72
N ASP A 94 -7.02 15.91 8.79
CA ASP A 94 -5.86 16.80 8.71
C ASP A 94 -5.46 17.06 7.26
N ARG A 95 -6.18 17.99 6.61
CA ARG A 95 -5.91 18.36 5.20
C ARG A 95 -4.50 18.91 4.99
N ALA A 96 -4.01 19.72 5.93
CA ALA A 96 -2.69 20.32 5.83
C ALA A 96 -1.58 19.26 5.95
N GLY A 97 -1.69 18.38 6.95
CA GLY A 97 -0.77 17.26 7.12
C GLY A 97 -0.79 16.31 5.93
N PHE A 98 -1.97 15.99 5.39
CA PHE A 98 -2.10 15.18 4.18
C PHE A 98 -1.37 15.81 2.98
N ALA A 99 -1.54 17.12 2.76
CA ALA A 99 -0.89 17.82 1.66
C ALA A 99 0.64 17.80 1.78
N LEU A 100 1.19 17.93 3.00
CA LEU A 100 2.62 17.79 3.25
C LEU A 100 3.11 16.38 2.93
N LEU A 101 2.44 15.35 3.47
CA LEU A 101 2.77 13.94 3.25
C LEU A 101 2.77 13.61 1.75
N TRP A 102 1.67 13.90 1.06
CA TRP A 102 1.55 13.63 -0.37
C TRP A 102 2.56 14.43 -1.19
N GLY A 103 2.75 15.71 -0.83
CA GLY A 103 3.72 16.59 -1.44
C GLY A 103 5.14 16.02 -1.38
N TRP A 104 5.57 15.55 -0.21
CA TRP A 104 6.87 14.90 -0.06
C TRP A 104 6.94 13.58 -0.85
N THR A 105 5.95 12.70 -0.67
CA THR A 105 5.89 11.38 -1.31
C THR A 105 6.03 11.49 -2.83
N ARG A 106 5.24 12.35 -3.49
CA ARG A 106 5.29 12.49 -4.96
C ARG A 106 6.58 13.14 -5.48
N ARG A 107 7.24 13.97 -4.67
CA ARG A 107 8.51 14.60 -5.08
C ARG A 107 9.68 13.65 -4.93
N VAL A 108 9.68 12.82 -3.89
CA VAL A 108 10.85 12.01 -3.51
C VAL A 108 10.73 10.56 -3.97
N LEU A 109 9.54 9.96 -3.86
CA LEU A 109 9.34 8.54 -4.13
C LEU A 109 8.68 8.25 -5.48
N ALA A 110 8.30 9.27 -6.26
CA ALA A 110 7.70 9.01 -7.56
C ALA A 110 8.64 8.24 -8.51
N ARG A 111 8.05 7.33 -9.27
CA ARG A 111 8.74 6.56 -10.29
C ARG A 111 8.48 7.13 -11.69
N PRO A 112 9.43 7.02 -12.63
CA PRO A 112 9.31 7.68 -13.94
C PRO A 112 8.38 6.97 -14.94
N ARG A 113 8.05 5.69 -14.74
CA ARG A 113 7.37 4.84 -15.73
C ARG A 113 5.96 4.39 -15.34
N ASP A 114 5.56 4.69 -14.11
CA ASP A 114 4.30 4.27 -13.52
C ASP A 114 3.95 5.21 -12.37
N ARG A 115 2.79 4.98 -11.75
CA ARG A 115 2.25 5.76 -10.64
C ARG A 115 2.50 5.10 -9.29
N LEU A 116 3.37 4.10 -9.24
CA LEU A 116 3.79 3.45 -8.00
C LEU A 116 4.90 4.28 -7.34
N LEU A 117 5.22 3.95 -6.10
CA LEU A 117 6.19 4.65 -5.28
C LEU A 117 7.45 3.81 -5.08
N ALA A 118 8.62 4.40 -5.24
CA ALA A 118 9.86 3.80 -4.81
C ALA A 118 9.79 3.52 -3.31
N TRP A 119 10.20 2.32 -2.90
CA TRP A 119 9.84 1.82 -1.58
C TRP A 119 10.66 2.42 -0.43
N ARG A 120 11.85 2.95 -0.70
CA ARG A 120 12.77 3.39 0.37
C ARG A 120 13.61 4.60 -0.01
N TYR A 121 13.58 5.57 0.89
CA TYR A 121 14.46 6.74 0.92
C TYR A 121 15.52 6.58 2.02
N LEU A 122 16.76 6.91 1.70
CA LEU A 122 17.93 6.87 2.58
C LEU A 122 18.46 8.30 2.78
N PRO A 123 18.30 8.90 3.98
CA PRO A 123 18.71 10.28 4.23
C PRO A 123 20.23 10.49 4.12
N ASP A 124 21.01 9.45 4.42
CA ASP A 124 22.48 9.54 4.49
C ASP A 124 23.16 9.30 3.13
N GLN A 125 22.42 9.29 2.02
CA GLN A 125 22.94 9.11 0.67
C GLN A 125 22.53 10.28 -0.22
N PRO A 126 23.18 11.45 -0.11
CA PRO A 126 22.74 12.66 -0.81
C PRO A 126 22.92 12.59 -2.34
N ALA A 127 23.86 11.77 -2.84
CA ALA A 127 24.07 11.62 -4.28
C ALA A 127 22.93 10.83 -4.96
N ASP A 128 22.35 9.86 -4.27
CA ASP A 128 21.13 9.18 -4.67
C ASP A 128 20.40 8.66 -3.43
N SER A 129 19.42 9.43 -2.96
CA SER A 129 18.72 9.12 -1.72
C SER A 129 17.62 8.06 -1.90
N VAL A 130 17.40 7.52 -3.11
CA VAL A 130 16.35 6.51 -3.38
C VAL A 130 16.92 5.36 -4.21
N PRO A 131 18.10 4.79 -3.87
CA PRO A 131 18.90 3.97 -4.80
C PRO A 131 18.15 2.73 -5.32
N ASP A 132 17.23 2.18 -4.53
CA ASP A 132 16.31 1.17 -5.01
C ASP A 132 15.01 1.82 -5.50
N ARG A 133 14.87 1.89 -6.83
CA ARG A 133 13.68 2.44 -7.46
C ARG A 133 12.49 1.48 -7.46
N ASN A 134 12.62 0.22 -7.01
CA ASN A 134 11.49 -0.74 -6.95
C ASN A 134 10.36 -0.24 -6.03
N ASN A 135 9.14 -0.74 -6.22
CA ASN A 135 8.02 -0.40 -5.34
C ASN A 135 7.88 -1.38 -4.17
N ALA A 136 6.99 -1.05 -3.24
CA ALA A 136 6.42 -1.97 -2.27
C ALA A 136 4.90 -1.81 -2.32
N THR A 137 4.23 -2.89 -2.70
CA THR A 137 2.82 -2.85 -3.10
C THR A 137 1.88 -2.41 -1.99
N ASP A 138 2.14 -2.77 -0.74
CA ASP A 138 1.36 -2.30 0.41
C ASP A 138 1.37 -0.78 0.56
N GLY A 139 2.55 -0.14 0.44
CA GLY A 139 2.67 1.31 0.42
C GLY A 139 1.87 1.95 -0.71
N ASP A 140 1.88 1.34 -1.90
CA ASP A 140 1.09 1.78 -3.05
C ASP A 140 -0.43 1.66 -2.77
N LEU A 141 -0.88 0.53 -2.21
CA LEU A 141 -2.30 0.31 -1.88
C LEU A 141 -2.81 1.38 -0.89
N PHE A 142 -2.05 1.64 0.18
CA PHE A 142 -2.45 2.63 1.19
C PHE A 142 -2.41 4.06 0.64
N ALA A 143 -1.38 4.43 -0.14
CA ALA A 143 -1.30 5.75 -0.75
C ALA A 143 -2.46 5.98 -1.74
N ALA A 144 -2.77 4.99 -2.60
CA ALA A 144 -3.88 5.06 -3.54
C ALA A 144 -5.23 5.23 -2.83
N ALA A 145 -5.48 4.43 -1.79
CA ALA A 145 -6.73 4.51 -1.03
C ALA A 145 -6.86 5.83 -0.27
N ALA A 146 -5.77 6.30 0.36
CA ALA A 146 -5.76 7.58 1.05
C ALA A 146 -6.06 8.75 0.10
N LEU A 147 -5.51 8.72 -1.12
CA LEU A 147 -5.77 9.71 -2.17
C LEU A 147 -7.24 9.69 -2.65
N LEU A 148 -7.82 8.51 -2.88
CA LEU A 148 -9.23 8.38 -3.26
C LEU A 148 -10.17 8.91 -2.17
N LEU A 149 -9.90 8.57 -0.91
CA LEU A 149 -10.70 9.02 0.23
C LEU A 149 -10.55 10.54 0.45
N ALA A 150 -9.32 11.06 0.32
CA ALA A 150 -9.02 12.49 0.42
C ALA A 150 -9.71 13.31 -0.66
N GLY A 151 -9.69 12.82 -1.91
CA GLY A 151 -10.36 13.45 -3.03
C GLY A 151 -11.87 13.61 -2.78
N HIS A 152 -12.50 12.59 -2.19
CA HIS A 152 -13.90 12.69 -1.79
C HIS A 152 -14.10 13.58 -0.55
N ARG A 153 -13.28 13.44 0.51
CA ARG A 153 -13.45 14.20 1.77
C ARG A 153 -13.35 15.71 1.54
N TRP A 154 -12.41 16.13 0.71
CA TRP A 154 -12.10 17.56 0.51
C TRP A 154 -12.51 18.08 -0.86
N SER A 155 -13.29 17.31 -1.63
CA SER A 155 -13.70 17.65 -2.99
C SER A 155 -12.52 18.10 -3.86
N GLU A 156 -11.44 17.32 -3.84
CA GLU A 156 -10.17 17.61 -4.52
C GLU A 156 -9.93 16.60 -5.66
N PRO A 157 -10.30 16.95 -6.92
CA PRO A 157 -10.19 16.04 -8.05
C PRO A 157 -8.77 15.52 -8.28
N ALA A 158 -7.75 16.36 -8.05
CA ALA A 158 -6.36 15.97 -8.26
C ALA A 158 -5.92 14.79 -7.36
N TYR A 159 -6.48 14.69 -6.14
CA TYR A 159 -6.24 13.53 -5.29
C TYR A 159 -6.94 12.28 -5.81
N ALA A 160 -8.21 12.40 -6.21
CA ALA A 160 -8.96 11.27 -6.75
C ALA A 160 -8.31 10.72 -8.03
N GLU A 161 -7.86 11.60 -8.93
CA GLU A 161 -7.16 11.23 -10.17
C GLU A 161 -5.84 10.52 -9.88
N ALA A 162 -5.03 11.04 -8.96
CA ALA A 162 -3.76 10.42 -8.57
C ALA A 162 -3.97 9.03 -7.95
N GLY A 163 -4.94 8.90 -7.03
CA GLY A 163 -5.29 7.63 -6.40
C GLY A 163 -5.81 6.60 -7.40
N ALA A 164 -6.69 7.03 -8.32
CA ALA A 164 -7.21 6.17 -9.38
C ALA A 164 -6.11 5.71 -10.34
N ALA A 165 -5.18 6.59 -10.72
CA ALA A 165 -4.06 6.24 -11.59
C ALA A 165 -3.13 5.21 -10.94
N MET A 166 -2.84 5.35 -9.64
CA MET A 166 -2.06 4.37 -8.88
C MET A 166 -2.79 3.03 -8.76
N ALA A 167 -4.09 3.03 -8.45
CA ALA A 167 -4.90 1.81 -8.38
C ALA A 167 -4.97 1.05 -9.71
N ARG A 168 -5.08 1.76 -10.85
CA ARG A 168 -5.00 1.14 -12.19
C ARG A 168 -3.63 0.51 -12.44
N ASP A 169 -2.56 1.15 -11.98
CA ASP A 169 -1.21 0.58 -12.10
C ASP A 169 -1.02 -0.64 -11.21
N VAL A 170 -1.61 -0.70 -10.02
CA VAL A 170 -1.64 -1.93 -9.21
C VAL A 170 -2.29 -3.08 -9.99
N LEU A 171 -3.50 -2.87 -10.52
CA LEU A 171 -4.20 -3.88 -11.33
C LEU A 171 -3.35 -4.36 -12.51
N ARG A 172 -2.77 -3.41 -13.24
CA ARG A 172 -2.02 -3.66 -14.48
C ARG A 172 -0.66 -4.32 -14.24
N LEU A 173 0.02 -3.98 -13.15
CA LEU A 173 1.44 -4.30 -12.97
C LEU A 173 1.70 -5.37 -11.89
N LEU A 174 0.85 -5.44 -10.86
CA LEU A 174 1.16 -6.17 -9.63
C LEU A 174 0.29 -7.41 -9.43
N LEU A 175 -0.75 -7.61 -10.25
CA LEU A 175 -1.54 -8.85 -10.23
C LEU A 175 -0.90 -9.90 -11.14
N ARG A 176 -0.98 -11.17 -10.71
CA ARG A 176 -0.60 -12.34 -11.51
C ARG A 176 -1.66 -13.43 -11.39
N GLN A 177 -1.79 -14.22 -12.45
CA GLN A 177 -2.53 -15.47 -12.41
C GLN A 177 -1.54 -16.61 -12.13
N VAL A 178 -1.72 -17.29 -11.00
CA VAL A 178 -0.87 -18.41 -10.57
C VAL A 178 -1.78 -19.55 -10.17
N ALA A 179 -1.63 -20.72 -10.80
CA ALA A 179 -2.39 -21.92 -10.44
C ALA A 179 -3.93 -21.73 -10.45
N GLY A 180 -4.45 -20.80 -11.28
CA GLY A 180 -5.88 -20.47 -11.36
C GLY A 180 -6.37 -19.46 -10.32
N GLN A 181 -5.47 -18.88 -9.52
CA GLN A 181 -5.73 -17.85 -8.52
C GLN A 181 -5.11 -16.51 -8.93
N THR A 182 -5.79 -15.42 -8.56
CA THR A 182 -5.29 -14.04 -8.67
C THR A 182 -4.45 -13.72 -7.44
N VAL A 183 -3.16 -13.45 -7.63
CA VAL A 183 -2.23 -13.13 -6.53
C VAL A 183 -1.63 -11.74 -6.70
N LEU A 184 -1.22 -11.14 -5.58
CA LEU A 184 -0.61 -9.81 -5.52
C LEU A 184 0.89 -9.94 -5.31
N LEU A 185 1.67 -9.45 -6.27
CA LEU A 185 3.12 -9.36 -6.12
C LEU A 185 3.48 -8.32 -5.05
N PRO A 186 4.43 -8.60 -4.16
CA PRO A 186 4.94 -7.61 -3.20
C PRO A 186 5.64 -6.41 -3.84
N ALA A 187 6.16 -6.57 -5.06
CA ALA A 187 6.68 -5.49 -5.89
C ALA A 187 6.75 -5.91 -7.36
N LEU A 188 7.02 -4.95 -8.24
CA LEU A 188 7.23 -5.12 -9.67
C LEU A 188 8.37 -6.07 -10.03
N ARG A 189 9.41 -6.16 -9.18
CA ARG A 189 10.60 -6.97 -9.45
C ARG A 189 11.01 -7.76 -8.22
N GLY A 190 11.53 -8.97 -8.44
CA GLY A 190 12.18 -9.80 -7.41
C GLY A 190 11.28 -10.85 -6.76
N PHE A 191 9.99 -10.91 -7.13
CA PHE A 191 9.00 -11.79 -6.49
C PHE A 191 8.41 -12.86 -7.40
N GLU A 192 8.91 -13.00 -8.63
CA GLU A 192 8.48 -14.04 -9.58
C GLU A 192 9.69 -14.62 -10.34
N SER A 193 9.61 -15.93 -10.62
CA SER A 193 10.49 -16.65 -11.55
C SER A 193 9.65 -17.60 -12.42
N ALA A 194 10.27 -18.38 -13.30
CA ALA A 194 9.55 -19.35 -14.11
C ALA A 194 8.88 -20.47 -13.28
N GLU A 195 9.37 -20.74 -12.07
CA GLU A 195 8.94 -21.87 -11.24
C GLU A 195 8.04 -21.48 -10.07
N ARG A 196 8.09 -20.22 -9.63
CA ARG A 196 7.42 -19.78 -8.39
C ARG A 196 7.08 -18.30 -8.37
N VAL A 197 6.10 -17.98 -7.52
CA VAL A 197 5.81 -16.62 -7.08
C VAL A 197 5.95 -16.56 -5.55
N VAL A 198 6.55 -15.47 -5.08
CA VAL A 198 6.73 -15.18 -3.65
C VAL A 198 5.70 -14.14 -3.24
N LEU A 199 4.87 -14.49 -2.27
CA LEU A 199 3.80 -13.63 -1.78
C LEU A 199 4.09 -13.15 -0.36
N ASN A 200 3.52 -11.99 -0.01
CA ASN A 200 3.47 -11.51 1.35
C ASN A 200 2.00 -11.35 1.78
N PRO A 201 1.44 -12.25 2.60
CA PRO A 201 0.05 -12.16 3.06
C PRO A 201 -0.27 -10.86 3.78
N SER A 202 0.70 -10.19 4.43
CA SER A 202 0.44 -8.92 5.12
C SER A 202 0.09 -7.77 4.18
N TYR A 203 0.33 -7.92 2.86
CA TYR A 203 0.01 -6.89 1.86
C TYR A 203 -1.46 -6.95 1.42
N TYR A 204 -2.19 -8.01 1.80
CA TYR A 204 -3.62 -8.18 1.51
C TYR A 204 -4.47 -7.41 2.52
N ALA A 205 -4.33 -6.08 2.52
CA ALA A 205 -5.12 -5.18 3.34
C ALA A 205 -6.57 -5.13 2.83
N PHE A 206 -7.37 -6.18 3.10
CA PHE A 206 -8.69 -6.37 2.48
C PHE A 206 -9.59 -5.13 2.52
N PRO A 207 -9.79 -4.43 3.66
CA PRO A 207 -10.59 -3.19 3.69
C PRO A 207 -10.11 -2.11 2.73
N ILE A 208 -8.79 -2.01 2.52
CA ILE A 208 -8.18 -1.07 1.58
C ILE A 208 -8.47 -1.48 0.13
N LEU A 209 -8.42 -2.78 -0.20
CA LEU A 209 -8.84 -3.27 -1.52
C LEU A 209 -10.29 -2.87 -1.84
N GLY A 210 -11.18 -2.85 -0.83
CA GLY A 210 -12.56 -2.36 -0.98
C GLY A 210 -12.65 -0.86 -1.32
N VAL A 211 -11.74 -0.03 -0.81
CA VAL A 211 -11.64 1.39 -1.19
C VAL A 211 -11.22 1.51 -2.65
N LEU A 212 -10.19 0.76 -3.06
CA LEU A 212 -9.69 0.78 -4.43
C LEU A 212 -10.73 0.29 -5.43
N ALA A 213 -11.44 -0.80 -5.10
CA ALA A 213 -12.52 -1.34 -5.93
C ALA A 213 -13.69 -0.35 -6.13
N ARG A 214 -13.92 0.57 -5.19
CA ARG A 214 -14.88 1.66 -5.40
C ARG A 214 -14.35 2.77 -6.29
N GLY A 215 -13.11 3.19 -6.08
CA GLY A 215 -12.51 4.29 -6.83
C GLY A 215 -12.21 3.90 -8.28
N VAL A 216 -11.86 2.63 -8.50
CA VAL A 216 -11.57 2.03 -9.80
C VAL A 216 -12.25 0.65 -9.87
N PRO A 217 -13.53 0.60 -10.28
CA PRO A 217 -14.27 -0.66 -10.40
C PRO A 217 -13.64 -1.60 -11.41
N ASP A 218 -13.26 -2.80 -10.95
CA ASP A 218 -12.73 -3.88 -11.76
C ASP A 218 -12.97 -5.22 -11.04
N PRO A 219 -13.44 -6.29 -11.73
CA PRO A 219 -13.66 -7.60 -11.10
C PRO A 219 -12.38 -8.24 -10.51
N ALA A 220 -11.20 -7.85 -10.97
CA ALA A 220 -9.92 -8.36 -10.48
C ALA A 220 -9.69 -8.03 -8.99
N TRP A 221 -10.26 -6.92 -8.47
CA TRP A 221 -10.20 -6.64 -7.04
C TRP A 221 -10.95 -7.67 -6.20
N LEU A 222 -12.09 -8.12 -6.70
CA LEU A 222 -12.92 -9.13 -6.02
C LEU A 222 -12.23 -10.50 -6.08
N ALA A 223 -11.69 -10.85 -7.24
CA ALA A 223 -10.91 -12.07 -7.40
C ALA A 223 -9.70 -12.07 -6.47
N LEU A 224 -8.93 -10.97 -6.43
CA LEU A 224 -7.77 -10.83 -5.57
C LEU A 224 -8.13 -10.96 -4.07
N ALA A 225 -9.23 -10.34 -3.64
CA ALA A 225 -9.66 -10.43 -2.24
C ALA A 225 -10.11 -11.86 -1.88
N ALA A 226 -10.89 -12.51 -2.76
CA ALA A 226 -11.36 -13.87 -2.54
C ALA A 226 -10.21 -14.89 -2.53
N ASP A 227 -9.32 -14.83 -3.53
CA ASP A 227 -8.17 -15.72 -3.64
C ASP A 227 -7.16 -15.46 -2.52
N GLY A 228 -6.98 -14.20 -2.12
CA GLY A 228 -6.09 -13.80 -1.02
C GLY A 228 -6.52 -14.34 0.35
N LEU A 229 -7.82 -14.51 0.60
CA LEU A 229 -8.32 -15.16 1.82
C LEU A 229 -8.06 -16.68 1.85
N ALA A 230 -7.76 -17.28 0.70
CA ALA A 230 -7.51 -18.70 0.55
C ALA A 230 -6.03 -19.09 0.50
N LEU A 231 -5.11 -18.11 0.60
CA LEU A 231 -3.65 -18.32 0.69
C LEU A 231 -3.22 -18.83 2.07
#